data_AF-A0A0B2AD29-F1
#
_entry.id   AF-A0A0B2AD29-F1
#
_cell.length_a   1.000
_cell.length_b   1.000
_cell.length_c   1.000
_cell.angle_alpha   90.00
_cell.angle_beta   90.00
_cell.angle_gamma   90.00
#
_symmetry.space_group_name_H-M   'P 1'
#
loop_
_entity.id
_entity.type
_entity.pdbx_description
1 polymer ?
#
loop_
_entity_poly.entity_id
_entity_poly.type
_entity_poly.pdbx_seq_one_letter_code
_entity_poly.pdbx_strand_id
1 'polypeptide(L)'
;MNLLITKGAAAGAALSTTLRERAEVAASSQYRTDRWAIFIVVPLALIVVFGVLTAWWIACQQRGMYPAFDFPNWNTGGTFKAYCKA
;
A
#
# COMPACT_ATOMS: atom_id res chain seq x y z
N MET A 1 34.99 36.04 25.92
CA MET A 1 33.68 35.35 25.84
C MET A 1 33.26 34.95 24.42
N ASN A 2 33.76 35.56 23.33
CA ASN A 2 33.34 35.23 21.95
C ASN A 2 33.92 33.95 21.33
N LEU A 3 34.95 33.33 21.93
CA LEU A 3 35.67 32.20 21.33
C LEU A 3 35.05 30.82 21.61
N LEU A 4 34.23 30.72 22.66
CA LEU A 4 33.53 29.49 23.05
C LEU A 4 32.24 29.29 22.24
N ILE A 5 31.55 30.38 21.91
CA ILE A 5 30.29 30.38 21.14
C ILE A 5 30.56 29.99 19.68
N THR A 6 31.65 30.49 19.10
CA THR A 6 32.07 30.17 17.72
C THR A 6 32.49 28.70 17.56
N LYS A 7 33.18 28.13 18.55
CA LYS A 7 33.52 26.69 18.56
C LYS A 7 32.30 25.80 18.71
N GLY A 8 31.33 26.19 19.55
CA GLY A 8 30.06 25.48 19.70
C GLY A 8 29.20 25.49 18.43
N ALA A 9 29.16 26.61 17.72
CA ALA A 9 28.44 26.74 16.45
C ALA A 9 29.07 25.88 15.33
N ALA A 10 30.40 25.84 15.24
CA ALA A 10 31.10 25.01 14.26
C ALA A 10 30.92 23.50 14.53
N ALA A 11 30.95 23.10 15.81
CA ALA A 11 30.65 21.71 16.21
C ALA A 11 29.19 21.33 15.92
N GLY A 12 28.24 22.24 16.16
CA GLY A 12 26.82 22.03 15.84
C GLY A 12 26.54 21.93 14.33
N ALA A 13 27.26 22.69 13.50
CA ALA A 13 27.15 22.63 12.04
C ALA A 13 27.74 21.33 11.46
N ALA A 14 28.85 20.83 12.01
CA ALA A 14 29.42 19.54 11.59
C ALA A 14 28.55 18.34 12.03
N LEU A 15 27.84 18.47 13.16
CA LEU A 15 26.94 17.44 13.64
C LEU A 15 25.61 17.42 12.84
N SER A 16 25.14 18.58 12.39
CA SER A 16 23.93 18.66 11.57
C SER A 16 24.12 18.12 10.15
N THR A 17 25.30 18.33 9.54
CA THR A 17 25.61 17.77 8.21
C THR A 17 25.71 16.24 8.25
N THR A 18 26.36 15.67 9.26
CA THR A 18 26.47 14.20 9.41
C THR A 18 25.13 13.54 9.74
N LEU A 19 24.27 14.19 10.54
CA LEU A 19 22.90 13.72 10.78
C LEU A 19 22.03 13.80 9.51
N ARG A 20 22.18 14.86 8.72
CA ARG A 20 21.46 15.01 7.45
C ARG A 20 21.88 13.95 6.44
N GLU A 21 23.18 13.69 6.31
CA GLU A 21 23.71 12.66 5.41
C GLU A 21 23.23 11.25 5.82
N ARG A 22 23.21 10.95 7.13
CA ARG A 22 22.63 9.72 7.68
C ARG A 22 21.12 9.61 7.42
N ALA A 23 20.39 10.72 7.51
CA ALA A 23 18.95 10.76 7.24
C ALA A 23 18.63 10.58 5.74
N GLU A 24 19.45 11.14 4.85
CA GLU A 24 19.32 10.98 3.40
C GLU A 24 19.66 9.54 2.95
N VAL A 25 20.64 8.89 3.60
CA VAL A 25 20.95 7.46 3.38
C VAL A 25 19.84 6.54 3.91
N ALA A 26 19.24 6.86 5.06
CA ALA A 26 18.10 6.11 5.60
C ALA A 26 16.83 6.30 4.74
N ALA A 27 16.55 7.51 4.27
CA ALA A 27 15.42 7.78 3.39
C ALA A 27 15.57 7.08 2.02
N SER A 28 16.79 7.07 1.46
CA SER A 28 17.07 6.40 0.19
C SER A 28 17.08 4.88 0.31
N SER A 29 17.50 4.31 1.44
CA SER A 29 17.41 2.86 1.69
C SER A 29 15.96 2.40 1.84
N GLN A 30 15.10 3.20 2.50
CA GLN A 30 13.68 2.88 2.64
C GLN A 30 12.97 2.86 1.28
N TYR A 31 13.21 3.85 0.42
CA TYR A 31 12.66 3.90 -0.93
C TYR A 31 13.09 2.73 -1.84
N ARG A 32 14.31 2.21 -1.65
CA ARG A 32 14.81 1.07 -2.44
C ARG A 32 14.24 -0.27 -1.97
N THR A 33 13.92 -0.37 -0.69
CA THR A 33 13.39 -1.59 -0.07
C THR A 33 11.90 -1.77 -0.39
N ASP A 34 11.13 -0.70 -0.57
CA ASP A 34 9.70 -0.84 -0.90
C ASP A 34 9.44 -1.35 -2.32
N ARG A 35 10.38 -1.17 -3.27
CA ARG A 35 10.16 -1.58 -4.68
C ARG A 35 10.08 -3.09 -4.86
N TRP A 36 10.81 -3.90 -4.09
CA TRP A 36 10.72 -5.36 -4.22
C TRP A 36 9.45 -5.93 -3.56
N ALA A 37 8.97 -5.28 -2.49
CA ALA A 37 7.72 -5.65 -1.84
C ALA A 37 6.53 -5.58 -2.82
N ILE A 38 6.50 -4.59 -3.72
CA ILE A 38 5.47 -4.48 -4.77
C ILE A 38 5.41 -5.74 -5.63
N PHE A 39 6.55 -6.32 -6.02
CA PHE A 39 6.60 -7.53 -6.84
C PHE A 39 6.08 -8.77 -6.13
N ILE A 40 5.95 -8.77 -4.80
CA ILE A 40 5.38 -9.88 -4.03
C ILE A 40 3.92 -9.58 -3.68
N VAL A 41 3.64 -8.39 -3.18
CA VAL A 41 2.31 -8.00 -2.70
C VAL A 41 1.29 -7.96 -3.85
N VAL A 42 1.68 -7.44 -5.02
CA VAL A 42 0.78 -7.36 -6.19
C VAL A 42 0.33 -8.74 -6.69
N PRO A 43 1.23 -9.71 -7.01
CA PRO A 43 0.78 -11.03 -7.45
C PRO A 43 0.03 -11.79 -6.36
N LEU A 44 0.42 -11.64 -5.09
CA LEU A 44 -0.32 -12.24 -3.97
C LEU A 44 -1.77 -11.73 -3.93
N ALA A 45 -1.98 -10.41 -4.07
CA ALA A 45 -3.31 -9.81 -4.12
C ALA A 45 -4.12 -10.31 -5.33
N LEU A 46 -3.49 -10.43 -6.49
CA LEU A 46 -4.15 -10.99 -7.68
C LEU A 46 -4.59 -12.44 -7.45
N ILE A 47 -3.74 -13.29 -6.89
CA ILE A 47 -4.08 -14.69 -6.60
C ILE A 47 -5.29 -14.76 -5.66
N VAL A 48 -5.33 -13.92 -4.63
CA VAL A 48 -6.45 -13.88 -3.68
C VAL A 48 -7.74 -13.43 -4.40
N VAL A 49 -7.70 -12.35 -5.17
CA VAL A 49 -8.88 -11.83 -5.90
C VAL A 49 -9.42 -12.86 -6.89
N PHE A 50 -8.54 -13.43 -7.73
CA PHE A 50 -8.94 -14.45 -8.70
C PHE A 50 -9.44 -15.73 -8.00
N GLY A 51 -8.81 -16.14 -6.90
CA GLY A 51 -9.24 -17.29 -6.10
C GLY A 51 -10.65 -17.11 -5.53
N VAL A 52 -10.96 -15.94 -4.98
CA VAL A 52 -12.30 -15.65 -4.44
C VAL A 52 -13.34 -15.58 -5.55
N LEU A 53 -13.04 -14.91 -6.68
CA LEU A 53 -13.97 -14.80 -7.81
C LEU A 53 -14.27 -16.17 -8.44
N THR A 54 -13.24 -17.00 -8.62
CA THR A 54 -13.40 -18.35 -9.17
C THR A 54 -14.18 -19.26 -8.22
N ALA A 55 -13.87 -19.23 -6.92
CA ALA A 55 -14.63 -19.97 -5.91
C ALA A 55 -16.11 -19.56 -5.90
N TRP A 56 -16.39 -18.26 -5.97
CA TRP A 56 -17.76 -17.74 -6.04
C TRP A 56 -18.48 -18.18 -7.31
N TRP A 57 -17.81 -18.12 -8.48
CA TRP A 57 -18.36 -18.61 -9.74
C TRP A 57 -18.76 -20.09 -9.65
N ILE A 58 -17.85 -20.95 -9.16
CA ILE A 58 -18.10 -22.38 -8.98
C ILE A 58 -19.28 -22.61 -8.02
N ALA A 59 -19.35 -21.87 -6.92
CA ALA A 59 -20.45 -21.98 -5.96
C ALA A 59 -21.81 -21.63 -6.57
N CYS A 60 -21.88 -20.63 -7.46
CA CYS A 60 -23.11 -20.31 -8.17
C CYS A 60 -23.48 -21.38 -9.21
N GLN A 61 -22.49 -21.88 -9.97
CA GLN A 61 -22.70 -22.93 -10.98
C GLN A 61 -23.21 -24.23 -10.37
N GLN A 62 -22.72 -24.62 -9.19
CA GLN A 62 -23.24 -25.79 -8.46
C GLN A 62 -24.72 -25.67 -8.10
N ARG A 63 -25.27 -24.45 -8.09
CA ARG A 63 -26.70 -24.17 -7.85
C ARG A 63 -27.48 -23.94 -9.15
N GLY A 64 -26.87 -24.15 -10.32
CA GLY A 64 -27.47 -23.84 -11.62
C GLY A 64 -27.67 -22.34 -11.89
N MET A 65 -26.92 -21.48 -11.17
CA MET A 65 -27.04 -20.03 -11.21
C MET A 65 -25.74 -19.40 -11.72
N TYR A 66 -25.82 -18.15 -12.19
CA TYR A 66 -24.66 -17.34 -12.56
C TYR A 66 -24.37 -16.26 -11.51
N PRO A 67 -23.11 -15.89 -11.28
CA PRO A 67 -22.79 -14.79 -10.39
C PRO A 67 -23.27 -13.47 -10.99
N ALA A 68 -24.01 -12.72 -10.18
CA ALA A 68 -24.51 -11.39 -10.50
C ALA A 68 -23.98 -10.39 -9.47
N PHE A 69 -23.71 -9.17 -9.95
CA PHE A 69 -23.25 -8.07 -9.13
C PHE A 69 -24.09 -6.84 -9.44
N ASP A 70 -24.85 -6.37 -8.44
CA ASP A 70 -25.67 -5.17 -8.58
C ASP A 70 -24.95 -3.96 -7.97
N PHE A 71 -24.83 -2.93 -8.80
CA PHE A 71 -24.31 -1.63 -8.42
C PHE A 71 -25.47 -0.70 -8.07
N PRO A 72 -25.43 -0.03 -6.90
CA PRO A 72 -26.43 0.98 -6.59
C PRO A 72 -26.31 2.17 -7.54
N ASN A 73 -27.44 2.76 -7.91
CA ASN A 73 -27.47 4.01 -8.64
C ASN A 73 -26.87 5.13 -7.77
N TRP A 74 -25.97 5.92 -8.35
CA TRP A 74 -25.32 7.06 -7.69
C TRP A 74 -26.30 8.10 -7.14
N ASN A 75 -27.51 8.20 -7.71
CA ASN A 75 -28.51 9.18 -7.29
C ASN A 75 -29.41 8.73 -6.14
N THR A 76 -29.60 7.42 -5.94
CA THR A 76 -30.52 6.90 -4.92
C THR A 76 -29.83 6.28 -3.71
N GLY A 77 -28.50 6.14 -3.76
CA GLY A 77 -27.75 5.43 -2.73
C GLY A 77 -28.14 3.95 -2.66
N GLY A 78 -27.29 3.13 -2.05
CA GLY A 78 -27.58 1.72 -1.88
C GLY A 78 -26.35 0.89 -1.54
N THR A 79 -26.55 -0.42 -1.50
CA THR A 79 -25.50 -1.38 -1.16
C THR A 79 -25.06 -2.15 -2.39
N PHE A 80 -23.75 -2.39 -2.48
CA PHE A 80 -23.19 -3.33 -3.44
C PHE A 80 -23.61 -4.74 -3.04
N LYS A 81 -24.21 -5.48 -3.97
CA LYS A 81 -24.68 -6.84 -3.72
C LYS A 81 -24.05 -7.79 -4.71
N ALA A 82 -23.34 -8.79 -4.18
CA ALA A 82 -22.87 -9.94 -4.93
C ALA A 82 -23.74 -11.16 -4.54
N TYR A 83 -24.36 -11.81 -5.53
CA TYR A 83 -25.24 -12.95 -5.30
C TYR A 83 -25.27 -13.90 -6.51
N CYS A 84 -25.82 -15.10 -6.33
CA CYS A 84 -26.06 -16.03 -7.43
C CYS A 84 -27.48 -15.81 -7.98
N LYS A 85 -27.63 -15.65 -9.29
CA LYS A 85 -28.90 -15.40 -9.99
C LYS A 85 -29.20 -16.53 -10.97
N ALA A 86 -30.43 -17.06 -10.95
CA ALA A 86 -30.94 -18.05 -11.90
C ALA A 86 -31.49 -17.38 -13.17
#